data_AF-A0A845R3Y3-F1
#
_entry.id   AF-A0A845R3Y3-F1
#
_cell.length_a   1.000
_cell.length_b   1.000
_cell.length_c   1.000
_cell.angle_alpha   90.00
_cell.angle_beta   90.00
_cell.angle_gamma   90.00
#
_symmetry.space_group_name_H-M   'P 1'
#
loop_
_entity.id
_entity.type
_entity.pdbx_description
1 polymer ?
#
loop_
_entity_poly.entity_id
_entity_poly.type
_entity_poly.pdbx_seq_one_letter_code
_entity_poly.pdbx_strand_id
1 'polypeptide(L)'
;EYYNEPNYIKNILKNGKQSTTKPYITNPERRGIPHEVVSIQILLEFISLEKEELFAILHHNGMYGDLKYQLQGNETKLQQLIHFADMWASRFLETEDEQDGK
;
A
#
# COMPACT_ATOMS: atom_id res chain seq x y z
N GLU A 1 -5.43 5.54 9.95
CA GLU A 1 -6.86 5.18 9.93
C GLU A 1 -7.53 5.99 8.83
N TYR A 2 -8.65 5.53 8.28
CA TYR A 2 -9.40 6.24 7.26
C TYR A 2 -10.89 6.13 7.59
N TYR A 3 -11.59 7.25 7.80
CA TYR A 3 -12.93 7.27 8.41
C TYR A 3 -13.03 6.49 9.75
N ASN A 4 -11.99 6.61 10.58
CA ASN A 4 -11.85 5.86 11.85
C ASN A 4 -11.78 4.33 11.70
N GLU A 5 -11.58 3.83 10.48
CA GLU A 5 -11.34 2.41 10.21
C GLU A 5 -9.83 2.16 10.04
N PRO A 6 -9.22 1.28 10.84
CA PRO A 6 -7.82 0.92 10.65
C PRO A 6 -7.66 0.03 9.41
N ASN A 7 -6.55 0.21 8.67
CA ASN A 7 -6.23 -0.64 7.52
C ASN A 7 -5.86 -2.08 7.95
N TYR A 8 -5.16 -2.19 9.08
CA TYR A 8 -4.74 -3.46 9.66
C TYR A 8 -5.36 -3.65 11.04
N ILE A 9 -5.83 -4.85 11.32
CA ILE A 9 -6.30 -5.28 12.63
C ILE A 9 -5.47 -6.46 13.12
N LYS A 10 -5.46 -6.71 14.43
CA LYS A 10 -4.76 -7.87 15.00
C LYS A 10 -5.34 -9.15 14.44
N ASN A 11 -4.47 -10.05 13.98
CA ASN A 11 -4.85 -11.37 13.52
C ASN A 11 -5.09 -12.29 14.74
N ILE A 12 -6.33 -12.34 15.22
CA ILE A 12 -6.72 -13.19 16.34
C ILE A 12 -7.12 -14.57 15.79
N LEU A 13 -6.35 -15.60 16.16
CA LEU A 13 -6.61 -16.98 15.77
C LEU A 13 -7.84 -17.53 16.51
N LYS A 14 -8.37 -18.68 16.05
CA LYS A 14 -9.52 -19.36 16.66
C LYS A 14 -9.35 -19.66 18.16
N ASN A 15 -8.12 -19.74 18.65
CA ASN A 15 -7.80 -19.96 20.06
C ASN A 15 -7.74 -18.65 20.90
N GLY A 16 -8.10 -17.51 20.31
CA GLY A 16 -8.11 -16.20 20.98
C GLY A 16 -6.75 -15.53 21.12
N LYS A 17 -5.65 -16.17 20.68
CA LYS A 17 -4.31 -15.58 20.71
C LYS A 17 -4.01 -14.87 19.39
N GLN A 18 -3.22 -13.79 19.47
CA GLN A 18 -2.69 -13.14 18.28
C GLN A 18 -1.67 -14.07 17.61
N SER A 19 -1.73 -14.17 16.28
CA SER A 19 -0.74 -14.92 15.51
C SER A 19 0.66 -14.33 15.70
N THR A 20 1.64 -15.19 15.96
CA THR A 20 3.06 -14.80 16.09
C THR A 20 3.73 -14.63 14.74
N THR A 21 3.29 -15.41 13.74
CA THR A 21 3.84 -15.39 12.38
C THR A 21 3.24 -14.30 11.52
N LYS A 22 1.92 -14.08 11.64
CA LYS A 22 1.20 -13.00 10.94
C LYS A 22 0.42 -12.16 11.94
N PRO A 23 1.05 -11.24 12.68
CA PRO A 23 0.40 -10.51 13.77
C PRO A 23 -0.77 -9.62 13.34
N TYR A 24 -0.79 -9.19 12.08
CA TYR A 24 -1.81 -8.29 11.54
C TYR A 24 -2.41 -8.82 10.24
N ILE A 25 -3.69 -8.56 10.03
CA ILE A 25 -4.40 -8.81 8.77
C ILE A 25 -5.07 -7.51 8.30
N THR A 26 -5.30 -7.41 6.99
CA THR A 26 -6.14 -6.35 6.43
C THR A 26 -7.53 -6.42 7.05
N ASN A 27 -8.06 -5.27 7.45
CA ASN A 27 -9.39 -5.17 8.05
C ASN A 27 -10.48 -5.57 7.03
N PRO A 28 -11.20 -6.69 7.23
CA PRO A 28 -12.22 -7.15 6.28
C PRO A 28 -13.51 -6.32 6.33
N GLU A 29 -13.74 -5.57 7.42
CA GLU A 29 -14.89 -4.69 7.57
C GLU A 29 -14.69 -3.36 6.84
N ARG A 30 -13.44 -3.01 6.56
CA ARG A 30 -13.08 -1.80 5.84
C ARG A 30 -13.55 -1.91 4.39
N ARG A 31 -14.13 -0.83 3.88
CA ARG A 31 -14.44 -0.72 2.44
C ARG A 31 -13.16 -0.90 1.62
N GLY A 32 -13.24 -1.70 0.56
CA GLY A 32 -12.13 -1.99 -0.37
C GLY A 32 -11.76 -0.81 -1.26
N ILE A 33 -11.40 0.32 -0.65
CA ILE A 33 -10.86 1.48 -1.36
C ILE A 33 -9.35 1.26 -1.51
N PRO A 34 -8.80 1.35 -2.75
CA PRO A 34 -7.38 1.22 -2.99
C PRO A 34 -6.57 2.16 -2.10
N HIS A 35 -5.45 1.68 -1.58
CA HIS A 35 -4.68 2.42 -0.58
C HIS A 35 -4.04 3.68 -1.17
N GLU A 36 -3.80 3.74 -2.48
CA GLU A 36 -3.30 4.90 -3.21
C GLU A 36 -4.31 6.07 -3.14
N VAL A 37 -5.60 5.78 -3.30
CA VAL A 37 -6.69 6.77 -3.22
C VAL A 37 -6.77 7.33 -1.80
N VAL A 38 -6.66 6.44 -0.81
CA VAL A 38 -6.68 6.81 0.61
C VAL A 38 -5.47 7.65 0.97
N SER A 39 -4.28 7.27 0.51
CA SER A 39 -3.03 8.02 0.72
C SER A 39 -3.14 9.43 0.15
N ILE A 40 -3.68 9.60 -1.06
CA ILE A 40 -3.88 10.93 -1.65
C ILE A 40 -4.83 11.77 -0.81
N GLN A 41 -5.96 11.22 -0.36
CA GLN A 41 -6.92 11.97 0.45
C GLN A 41 -6.33 12.42 1.78
N ILE A 42 -5.59 11.54 2.46
CA ILE A 42 -4.90 11.88 3.71
C ILE A 42 -3.83 12.94 3.45
N LEU A 43 -2.98 12.77 2.43
CA LEU A 43 -1.90 13.72 2.13
C LEU A 43 -2.44 15.13 1.83
N LEU A 44 -3.58 15.23 1.14
CA LEU A 44 -4.22 16.50 0.81
C LEU A 44 -4.76 17.27 2.04
N GLU A 45 -4.90 16.62 3.20
CA GLU A 45 -5.22 17.31 4.47
C GLU A 45 -4.02 18.11 5.01
N PHE A 46 -2.79 17.76 4.60
CA PHE A 46 -1.55 18.32 5.15
C PHE A 46 -0.73 19.12 4.14
N ILE A 47 -0.71 18.68 2.88
CA ILE A 47 0.09 19.27 1.81
C ILE A 47 -0.70 19.35 0.51
N SER A 48 -0.40 20.37 -0.30
CA SER A 48 -0.84 20.39 -1.69
C SER A 48 0.05 19.46 -2.51
N LEU A 49 -0.56 18.75 -3.46
CA LEU A 49 0.17 17.93 -4.43
C LEU A 49 0.10 18.57 -5.81
N GLU A 50 1.24 18.64 -6.49
CA GLU A 50 1.26 18.90 -7.93
C GLU A 50 0.70 17.72 -8.71
N LYS A 51 0.30 17.97 -9.97
CA LYS A 51 -0.28 16.94 -10.84
C LYS A 51 0.64 15.71 -10.99
N GLU A 52 1.94 15.95 -11.11
CA GLU A 52 2.95 14.89 -11.28
C GLU A 52 3.10 14.03 -10.01
N GLU A 53 3.05 14.65 -8.83
CA GLU A 53 3.13 13.95 -7.54
C GLU A 53 1.88 13.11 -7.28
N LEU A 54 0.70 13.69 -7.55
CA LEU A 54 -0.57 12.96 -7.48
C LEU A 54 -0.56 11.75 -8.42
N PHE A 55 -0.10 11.93 -9.66
CA PHE A 55 0.01 10.82 -10.62
C PHE A 55 0.98 9.74 -10.14
N ALA A 56 2.14 10.13 -9.60
CA ALA A 56 3.13 9.21 -9.08
C ALA A 56 2.61 8.39 -7.89
N ILE A 57 1.93 9.02 -6.93
CA ILE A 57 1.33 8.31 -5.78
C ILE A 57 0.22 7.38 -6.26
N LEU A 58 -0.66 7.84 -7.16
CA LEU A 58 -1.78 7.07 -7.66
C LEU A 58 -1.33 5.79 -8.40
N HIS A 59 -0.20 5.84 -9.09
CA HIS A 59 0.30 4.75 -9.94
C HIS A 59 1.63 4.15 -9.44
N HIS A 60 1.99 4.34 -8.17
CA HIS A 60 3.27 3.85 -7.64
C HIS A 60 3.40 2.32 -7.67
N ASN A 61 2.28 1.59 -7.56
CA ASN A 61 2.24 0.13 -7.71
C ASN A 61 2.51 -0.36 -9.15
N GLY A 62 2.73 0.55 -10.08
CA GLY A 62 3.05 0.22 -11.46
C GLY A 62 1.97 -0.67 -12.08
N MET A 63 2.41 -1.72 -12.78
CA MET A 63 1.51 -2.67 -13.45
C MET A 63 0.86 -3.69 -12.52
N TYR A 64 1.15 -3.66 -11.22
CA TYR A 64 0.57 -4.56 -10.22
C TYR A 64 -0.74 -4.02 -9.60
N GLY A 65 -1.06 -2.74 -9.82
CA GLY A 65 -2.27 -2.10 -9.30
C GLY A 65 -3.49 -2.23 -10.22
N ASP A 66 -4.66 -1.87 -9.67
CA ASP A 66 -5.93 -1.87 -10.39
C ASP A 66 -5.96 -0.88 -11.57
N LEU A 67 -5.14 0.17 -11.50
CA LEU A 67 -5.04 1.25 -12.48
C LEU A 67 -3.98 1.00 -13.59
N LYS A 68 -3.50 -0.23 -13.73
CA LYS A 68 -2.43 -0.57 -14.70
C LYS A 68 -2.75 -0.19 -16.14
N TYR A 69 -4.03 -0.24 -16.55
CA TYR A 69 -4.43 0.10 -17.91
C TYR A 69 -4.40 1.61 -18.17
N GLN A 70 -4.59 2.42 -17.14
CA GLN A 70 -4.46 3.87 -17.19
C GLN A 70 -2.98 4.28 -17.20
N LEU A 71 -2.12 3.49 -16.55
CA LEU A 71 -0.68 3.72 -16.54
C LEU A 71 -0.01 3.34 -17.87
N GLN A 72 -0.44 2.24 -18.51
CA GLN A 72 0.24 1.69 -19.69
C GLN A 72 0.39 2.72 -20.83
N GLY A 73 1.62 3.06 -21.18
CA GLY A 73 1.95 4.05 -22.21
C GLY A 73 1.86 5.51 -21.76
N ASN A 74 1.54 5.74 -20.48
CA ASN A 74 1.46 7.05 -19.84
C ASN A 74 2.46 7.17 -18.67
N GLU A 75 3.48 6.33 -18.62
CA GLU A 75 4.46 6.30 -17.54
C GLU A 75 5.24 7.62 -17.47
N THR A 76 5.44 8.12 -16.26
CA THR A 76 6.23 9.34 -16.03
C THR A 76 7.53 9.03 -15.28
N LYS A 77 8.47 9.98 -15.25
CA LYS A 77 9.76 9.79 -14.59
C LYS A 77 9.60 9.68 -13.07
N LEU A 78 8.76 10.52 -12.46
CA LEU A 78 8.55 10.51 -11.02
C LEU A 78 7.85 9.22 -10.60
N GLN A 79 6.78 8.83 -11.31
CA GLN A 79 6.07 7.59 -11.07
C GLN A 79 7.02 6.38 -11.12
N GLN A 80 7.84 6.27 -12.16
CA GLN A 80 8.79 5.16 -12.29
C GLN A 80 9.83 5.15 -11.18
N LEU A 81 10.35 6.32 -10.78
CA LEU A 81 11.31 6.42 -9.69
C LEU A 81 10.72 5.90 -8.38
N ILE A 82 9.50 6.31 -8.03
CA ILE A 82 8.81 5.83 -6.82
C ILE A 82 8.55 4.33 -6.92
N HIS A 83 8.06 3.84 -8.06
CA HIS A 83 7.83 2.40 -8.27
C HIS A 83 9.11 1.58 -8.07
N PHE A 84 10.23 2.01 -8.65
CA PHE A 84 11.49 1.29 -8.48
C PHE A 84 12.02 1.34 -7.06
N ALA A 85 11.86 2.47 -6.35
CA ALA A 85 12.24 2.57 -4.95
C ALA A 85 11.45 1.58 -4.08
N ASP A 86 10.13 1.52 -4.28
CA ASP A 86 9.24 0.59 -3.57
C ASP A 86 9.61 -0.88 -3.83
N MET A 87 9.78 -1.24 -5.10
CA MET A 87 10.20 -2.58 -5.48
C MET A 87 11.61 -2.94 -4.98
N TRP A 88 12.51 -1.96 -4.87
CA TRP A 88 13.84 -2.18 -4.32
C TRP A 88 13.77 -2.45 -2.82
N ALA A 89 13.01 -1.63 -2.08
CA ALA A 89 12.82 -1.79 -0.65
C ALA A 89 12.22 -3.16 -0.33
N SER A 90 11.10 -3.51 -0.97
CA SER A 90 10.40 -4.77 -0.75
C SER A 90 11.26 -6.02 -1.04
N ARG A 91 12.19 -5.94 -2.00
CA ARG A 91 13.00 -7.10 -2.40
C ARG A 91 14.34 -7.23 -1.70
N PHE A 92 14.93 -6.12 -1.29
CA PHE A 92 16.33 -6.08 -0.89
C PHE A 92 16.57 -5.44 0.48
N LEU A 93 15.61 -4.69 1.02
CA LEU A 93 15.74 -4.02 2.32
C LEU A 93 14.80 -4.61 3.37
N GLU A 94 13.56 -4.89 2.97
CA GLU A 94 12.58 -5.59 3.79
C GLU A 94 13.00 -7.06 3.82
N THR A 95 13.81 -7.40 4.82
CA THR A 95 14.08 -8.80 5.14
C THR A 95 12.83 -9.36 5.79
N GLU A 96 12.28 -10.43 5.23
CA GLU A 96 11.36 -11.29 5.95
C GLU A 96 12.11 -11.73 7.21
N ASP A 97 11.72 -11.23 8.38
CA ASP A 97 12.06 -11.92 9.62
C ASP A 97 11.52 -13.35 9.43
N GLU A 98 12.44 -14.30 9.22
CA GLU A 98 12.18 -15.73 8.99
C GLU A 98 11.15 -16.26 10.00
N GLN A 99 9.87 -16.22 9.65
CA GLN A 99 8.82 -16.91 10.38
C GLN A 99 7.52 -17.08 9.60
N ASP A 100 7.53 -16.92 8.28
CA ASP A 100 6.45 -17.41 7.44
C ASP A 100 6.67 -18.90 7.12
N GLY A 101 5.95 -19.73 7.86
CA GLY A 101 5.96 -21.18 7.74
C GLY A 101 5.63 -21.65 6.33
N LYS A 102 6.55 -22.41 5.76
CA LYS A 102 6.21 -23.54 4.89
C LYS A 102 5.49 -24.62 5.69
#